data_AF-A0A9C6X1H1-F1
#
_entry.id   AF-A0A9C6X1H1-F1
#
_cell.length_a   1.000
_cell.length_b   1.000
_cell.length_c   1.000
_cell.angle_alpha   90.00
_cell.angle_beta   90.00
_cell.angle_gamma   90.00
#
_symmetry.space_group_name_H-M   'P 1'
#
loop_
_entity.id
_entity.type
_entity.pdbx_description
1 polymer ?
#
loop_
_entity_poly.entity_id
_entity_poly.type
_entity_poly.pdbx_seq_one_letter_code
_entity_poly.pdbx_strand_id
1 'polypeptide(L)'
;MPSAVADFYKGADVLVTGATGFVGVALLEKLLRGCPDVGNIYCLMRPKRGKDISVRAEEFPKNLVFEKLIEKQGSDVFKKIIPVAGEIGEENLGLSPEDRKTLQANVQVAFHCAATLDFEANLKTTVTINLLGTRRIVELCSGMKKLKALVHVSSAYVNSNLKVQVDEKLYPVPDSADKIIEMASSLSDAALEEATPKVLGNHPNTYTFTKALAEHEVAKGYEKFPAVVVRPSMSKSTLSF
;
A
#
# COMPACT_ATOMS: atom_id res chain seq x y z
N MET A 1 2.50 22.73 22.56
CA MET A 1 1.88 23.18 21.30
C MET A 1 1.15 22.00 20.69
N PRO A 2 -0.03 22.17 20.07
CA PRO A 2 -0.65 21.13 19.26
C PRO A 2 0.34 20.66 18.18
N SER A 3 0.38 19.35 17.92
CA SER A 3 1.18 18.80 16.84
C SER A 3 0.53 19.18 15.51
N ALA A 4 1.24 19.89 14.63
CA ALA A 4 0.73 20.23 13.30
C ALA A 4 0.27 18.99 12.49
N VAL A 5 0.90 17.83 12.75
CA VAL A 5 0.47 16.55 12.20
C VAL A 5 -0.87 16.11 12.79
N ALA A 6 -1.06 16.19 14.10
CA ALA A 6 -2.32 15.83 14.74
C ALA A 6 -3.48 16.73 14.26
N ASP A 7 -3.22 18.03 14.09
CA ASP A 7 -4.21 18.98 13.58
C ASP A 7 -4.59 18.68 12.12
N PHE A 8 -3.62 18.28 11.28
CA PHE A 8 -3.90 17.89 9.89
C PHE A 8 -4.82 16.66 9.80
N TYR A 9 -4.65 15.68 10.70
CA TYR A 9 -5.44 14.45 10.73
C TYR A 9 -6.74 14.58 11.55
N LYS A 10 -6.99 15.70 12.21
CA LYS A 10 -8.20 15.91 13.02
C LYS A 10 -9.47 15.75 12.17
N GLY A 11 -10.29 14.76 12.52
CA GLY A 11 -11.50 14.39 11.78
C GLY A 11 -11.24 13.83 10.38
N ALA A 12 -9.99 13.57 10.00
CA ALA A 12 -9.66 13.10 8.66
C ALA A 12 -9.91 11.60 8.52
N ASP A 13 -10.61 11.22 7.46
CA ASP A 13 -10.79 9.82 7.09
C ASP A 13 -9.59 9.32 6.27
N VAL A 14 -9.06 8.16 6.65
CA VAL A 14 -7.82 7.58 6.10
C VAL A 14 -8.10 6.22 5.49
N LEU A 15 -7.59 5.95 4.28
CA LEU A 15 -7.52 4.61 3.70
C LEU A 15 -6.13 4.02 3.96
N VAL A 16 -6.05 2.79 4.45
CA VAL A 16 -4.80 2.04 4.61
C VAL A 16 -4.92 0.69 3.89
N THR A 17 -4.05 0.43 2.92
CA THR A 17 -3.88 -0.91 2.37
C THR A 17 -2.65 -1.59 2.98
N GLY A 18 -2.70 -2.91 3.14
CA GLY A 18 -1.62 -3.63 3.82
C GLY A 18 -1.63 -3.42 5.34
N ALA A 19 -2.79 -3.06 5.90
CA ALA A 19 -3.01 -2.77 7.32
C ALA A 19 -2.58 -3.90 8.27
N THR A 20 -2.63 -5.16 7.82
CA THR A 20 -2.19 -6.33 8.59
C THR A 20 -0.72 -6.70 8.38
N GLY A 21 0.01 -5.98 7.52
CA GLY A 21 1.43 -6.17 7.27
C GLY A 21 2.29 -5.36 8.24
N PHE A 22 3.59 -5.65 8.29
CA PHE A 22 4.51 -5.03 9.27
C PHE A 22 4.45 -3.49 9.29
N VAL A 23 4.61 -2.84 8.13
CA VAL A 23 4.56 -1.38 8.01
C VAL A 23 3.14 -0.84 8.28
N GLY A 24 2.11 -1.52 7.77
CA GLY A 24 0.73 -1.09 7.94
C GLY A 24 0.28 -1.09 9.40
N VAL A 25 0.63 -2.12 10.17
CA VAL A 25 0.28 -2.19 11.59
C VAL A 25 1.00 -1.09 12.39
N ALA A 26 2.29 -0.84 12.11
CA ALA A 26 3.02 0.26 12.75
C ALA A 26 2.44 1.64 12.39
N LEU A 27 1.99 1.82 11.15
CA LEU A 27 1.27 3.03 10.72
C LEU A 27 -0.05 3.21 11.48
N LEU A 28 -0.84 2.14 11.64
CA LEU A 28 -2.07 2.19 12.41
C LEU A 28 -1.81 2.58 13.87
N GLU A 29 -0.81 1.98 14.51
CA GLU A 29 -0.41 2.35 15.88
C GLU A 29 -0.04 3.82 15.97
N LYS A 30 0.76 4.31 15.01
CA LYS A 30 1.22 5.69 15.00
C LYS A 30 0.07 6.68 14.77
N LEU A 31 -0.88 6.36 13.88
CA LEU A 31 -2.07 7.18 13.65
C LEU A 31 -2.94 7.25 14.90
N LEU A 32 -3.26 6.10 15.50
CA LEU A 32 -4.11 6.04 16.70
C LEU A 32 -3.45 6.75 17.89
N ARG A 33 -2.16 6.51 18.15
CA ARG A 33 -1.43 7.13 19.26
C ARG A 33 -1.17 8.62 19.06
N GLY A 34 -0.73 8.99 17.85
CA GLY A 34 -0.22 10.33 17.54
C GLY A 34 -1.29 11.31 17.05
N CYS A 35 -2.40 10.81 16.53
CA CYS A 35 -3.52 11.59 16.01
C CYS A 35 -4.83 11.09 16.67
N PRO A 36 -5.03 11.33 17.98
CA PRO A 36 -6.15 10.78 18.73
C PRO A 36 -7.51 11.29 18.25
N ASP A 37 -7.57 12.36 17.45
CA ASP A 37 -8.79 12.90 16.84
C ASP A 37 -8.95 12.49 15.36
N VAL A 38 -8.17 11.54 14.85
CA VAL A 38 -8.38 10.99 13.48
C VAL A 38 -9.80 10.44 13.34
N GLY A 39 -10.40 10.58 12.16
CA GLY A 39 -11.72 10.06 11.83
C GLY A 39 -11.71 8.54 11.66
N ASN A 40 -12.38 8.05 10.62
CA ASN A 40 -12.39 6.64 10.27
C ASN A 40 -11.07 6.24 9.60
N ILE A 41 -10.54 5.09 9.98
CA ILE A 41 -9.40 4.45 9.33
C ILE A 41 -9.93 3.22 8.58
N TYR A 42 -10.21 3.40 7.31
CA TYR A 42 -10.64 2.33 6.40
C TYR A 42 -9.46 1.41 6.10
N CYS A 43 -9.55 0.15 6.49
CA CYS A 43 -8.51 -0.85 6.26
C CYS A 43 -8.95 -1.80 5.16
N LEU A 44 -8.34 -1.72 3.97
CA LEU A 44 -8.60 -2.67 2.89
C LEU A 44 -8.00 -4.04 3.27
N MET A 45 -8.87 -5.02 3.47
CA MET A 45 -8.52 -6.33 4.02
C MET A 45 -9.05 -7.45 3.13
N ARG A 46 -8.15 -8.39 2.84
CA ARG A 46 -8.47 -9.58 2.06
C ARG A 46 -9.44 -10.48 2.83
N PRO A 47 -10.57 -10.89 2.24
CA PRO A 47 -11.36 -11.98 2.78
C PRO A 47 -10.50 -13.24 2.90
N LYS A 48 -10.71 -14.03 3.96
CA LYS A 48 -10.13 -15.39 4.07
C LYS A 48 -11.27 -16.38 4.18
N ARG A 49 -11.14 -17.54 3.52
CA ARG A 49 -12.12 -18.63 3.62
C ARG A 49 -12.38 -18.95 5.09
N GLY A 50 -13.62 -18.77 5.53
CA GLY A 50 -14.07 -19.05 6.91
C GLY A 50 -13.76 -17.97 7.96
N LYS A 51 -13.24 -16.79 7.59
CA LYS A 51 -13.09 -15.65 8.51
C LYS A 51 -13.59 -14.37 7.86
N ASP A 52 -14.64 -13.81 8.43
CA ASP A 52 -15.14 -12.47 8.07
C ASP A 52 -14.08 -11.39 8.37
N ILE A 53 -14.08 -10.31 7.58
CA ILE A 53 -13.14 -9.20 7.75
C ILE A 53 -13.33 -8.48 9.10
N SER A 54 -14.55 -8.45 9.64
CA SER A 54 -14.86 -7.91 10.97
C SER A 54 -14.11 -8.66 12.06
N VAL A 55 -14.18 -10.00 12.03
CA VAL A 55 -13.45 -10.88 12.95
C VAL A 55 -11.94 -10.68 12.84
N ARG A 56 -11.41 -10.46 11.63
CA ARG A 56 -9.99 -10.16 11.45
C ARG A 56 -9.60 -8.79 12.01
N ALA A 57 -10.49 -7.80 12.00
CA ALA A 57 -10.23 -6.51 12.61
C ALA A 57 -10.16 -6.61 14.15
N GLU A 58 -10.93 -7.52 14.75
CA GLU A 58 -10.84 -7.83 16.20
C GLU A 58 -9.49 -8.45 16.61
N GLU A 59 -8.66 -8.88 15.65
CA GLU A 59 -7.30 -9.35 15.93
C GLU A 59 -6.30 -8.19 16.12
N PHE A 60 -6.62 -6.96 15.69
CA PHE A 60 -5.69 -5.81 15.83
C PHE A 60 -5.25 -5.56 17.28
N PRO A 61 -6.14 -5.47 18.29
CA PRO A 61 -5.75 -5.22 19.67
C PRO A 61 -4.85 -6.30 20.27
N LYS A 62 -4.82 -7.51 19.67
CA LYS A 62 -4.00 -8.64 20.14
C LYS A 62 -2.55 -8.53 19.68
N ASN A 63 -2.22 -7.61 18.78
CA ASN A 63 -0.85 -7.42 18.31
C ASN A 63 -0.06 -6.58 19.34
N LEU A 64 1.09 -7.12 19.77
CA LEU A 64 1.96 -6.53 20.82
C LEU A 64 2.38 -5.07 20.53
N VAL A 65 2.43 -4.67 19.27
CA VAL A 65 2.74 -3.28 18.90
C VAL A 65 1.76 -2.26 19.52
N PHE A 66 0.53 -2.68 19.83
CA PHE A 66 -0.49 -1.82 20.43
C PHE A 66 -0.55 -1.89 21.97
N GLU A 67 0.27 -2.72 22.63
CA GLU A 67 0.23 -2.91 24.09
C GLU A 67 0.32 -1.56 24.83
N LYS A 68 1.35 -0.77 24.52
CA LYS A 68 1.54 0.57 25.10
C LYS A 68 0.45 1.58 24.74
N LEU A 69 -0.20 1.41 23.58
CA LEU A 69 -1.32 2.25 23.17
C LEU A 69 -2.55 1.93 24.03
N ILE A 70 -2.85 0.63 24.19
CA ILE A 70 -3.98 0.13 24.98
C ILE A 70 -3.80 0.52 26.45
N GLU A 71 -2.61 0.35 27.02
CA GLU A 71 -2.30 0.76 28.39
C GLU A 71 -2.57 2.25 28.65
N LYS A 72 -2.31 3.11 27.66
CA LYS A 72 -2.39 4.57 27.82
C LYS A 72 -3.71 5.19 27.39
N GLN A 73 -4.38 4.62 26.39
CA GLN A 73 -5.56 5.22 25.75
C GLN A 73 -6.78 4.29 25.74
N GLY A 74 -6.64 3.05 26.23
CA GLY A 74 -7.68 2.04 26.17
C GLY A 74 -7.87 1.43 24.77
N SER A 75 -8.71 0.40 24.70
CA SER A 75 -9.03 -0.31 23.45
C SER A 75 -10.10 0.37 22.60
N ASP A 76 -10.74 1.42 23.10
CA ASP A 76 -11.78 2.14 22.36
C ASP A 76 -11.27 2.85 21.11
N VAL A 77 -9.96 3.13 21.04
CA VAL A 77 -9.29 3.69 19.86
C VAL A 77 -9.50 2.84 18.61
N PHE A 78 -9.70 1.53 18.75
CA PHE A 78 -9.91 0.60 17.64
C PHE A 78 -11.31 0.72 17.00
N LYS A 79 -12.28 1.39 17.65
CA LYS A 79 -13.61 1.68 17.06
C LYS A 79 -13.52 2.52 15.79
N LYS A 80 -12.39 3.21 15.60
CA LYS A 80 -12.09 4.01 14.39
C LYS A 80 -11.66 3.16 13.20
N ILE A 81 -11.25 1.90 13.42
CA ILE A 81 -10.83 1.01 12.33
C ILE A 81 -12.08 0.43 11.68
N ILE A 82 -12.28 0.77 10.41
CA ILE A 82 -13.39 0.26 9.60
C ILE A 82 -12.82 -0.74 8.59
N PRO A 83 -13.00 -2.05 8.79
CA PRO A 83 -12.54 -3.04 7.81
C PRO A 83 -13.36 -2.93 6.53
N VAL A 84 -12.68 -2.95 5.39
CA VAL A 84 -13.30 -2.91 4.06
C VAL A 84 -12.81 -4.14 3.28
N ALA A 85 -13.74 -4.92 2.74
CA ALA A 85 -13.39 -6.13 2.00
C ALA A 85 -12.77 -5.75 0.65
N GLY A 86 -11.62 -6.34 0.34
CA GLY A 86 -11.03 -6.19 -0.98
C GLY A 86 -9.66 -6.85 -1.12
N GLU A 87 -9.22 -6.97 -2.36
CA GLU A 87 -7.95 -7.58 -2.76
C GLU A 87 -7.29 -6.71 -3.83
N ILE A 88 -6.02 -6.40 -3.62
CA ILE A 88 -5.23 -5.50 -4.47
C ILE A 88 -5.09 -6.08 -5.89
N GLY A 89 -4.96 -7.40 -5.98
CA GLY A 89 -4.84 -8.13 -7.24
C GLY A 89 -6.13 -8.24 -8.05
N GLU A 90 -7.29 -7.93 -7.48
CA GLU A 90 -8.59 -8.05 -8.14
C GLU A 90 -8.99 -6.78 -8.92
N GLU A 91 -9.83 -6.95 -9.94
CA GLU A 91 -10.44 -5.80 -10.62
C GLU A 91 -11.20 -4.92 -9.63
N ASN A 92 -11.11 -3.60 -9.82
CA ASN A 92 -11.69 -2.61 -8.91
C ASN A 92 -11.33 -2.83 -7.43
N LEU A 93 -10.18 -3.48 -7.15
CA LEU A 93 -9.69 -3.83 -5.82
C LEU A 93 -10.60 -4.84 -5.08
N GLY A 94 -11.50 -5.54 -5.80
CA GLY A 94 -12.51 -6.41 -5.19
C GLY A 94 -13.53 -5.68 -4.31
N LEU A 95 -13.64 -4.34 -4.45
CA LEU A 95 -14.55 -3.52 -3.68
C LEU A 95 -15.99 -3.69 -4.17
N SER A 96 -16.94 -3.65 -3.23
CA SER A 96 -18.34 -3.42 -3.57
C SER A 96 -18.53 -2.00 -4.15
N PRO A 97 -19.55 -1.77 -4.99
CA PRO A 97 -19.89 -0.42 -5.45
C PRO A 97 -20.14 0.56 -4.30
N GLU A 98 -20.75 0.09 -3.21
CA GLU A 98 -21.07 0.86 -2.01
C GLU A 98 -19.80 1.28 -1.25
N ASP A 99 -18.88 0.36 -1.03
CA ASP A 99 -17.60 0.64 -0.38
C ASP A 99 -16.78 1.61 -1.22
N ARG A 100 -16.71 1.37 -2.55
CA ARG A 100 -16.00 2.28 -3.46
C ARG A 100 -16.56 3.70 -3.37
N LYS A 101 -17.88 3.85 -3.40
CA LYS A 101 -18.56 5.14 -3.27
C LYS A 101 -18.25 5.81 -1.92
N THR A 102 -18.27 5.03 -0.84
CA THR A 102 -17.95 5.50 0.52
C THR A 102 -16.52 6.02 0.60
N LEU A 103 -15.54 5.24 0.13
CA LEU A 103 -14.13 5.63 0.10
C LEU A 103 -13.93 6.90 -0.73
N GLN A 104 -14.53 6.99 -1.93
CA GLN A 104 -14.43 8.15 -2.81
C GLN A 104 -15.08 9.43 -2.23
N ALA A 105 -16.11 9.29 -1.41
CA ALA A 105 -16.79 10.44 -0.79
C ALA A 105 -16.06 11.01 0.43
N ASN A 106 -15.35 10.15 1.17
CA ASN A 106 -14.92 10.46 2.53
C ASN A 106 -13.41 10.55 2.71
N VAL A 107 -12.63 9.68 2.07
CA VAL A 107 -11.19 9.57 2.32
C VAL A 107 -10.45 10.84 1.94
N GLN A 108 -9.60 11.30 2.86
CA GLN A 108 -8.74 12.48 2.73
C GLN A 108 -7.26 12.11 2.63
N VAL A 109 -6.84 10.97 3.16
CA VAL A 109 -5.45 10.50 3.02
C VAL A 109 -5.46 9.01 2.72
N ALA A 110 -4.73 8.59 1.70
CA ALA A 110 -4.56 7.19 1.36
C ALA A 110 -3.12 6.76 1.60
N PHE A 111 -2.92 5.68 2.36
CA PHE A 111 -1.63 5.00 2.52
C PHE A 111 -1.68 3.66 1.79
N HIS A 112 -0.89 3.55 0.73
CA HIS A 112 -0.72 2.31 0.01
C HIS A 112 0.52 1.57 0.49
N CYS A 113 0.34 0.68 1.48
CA CYS A 113 1.42 -0.15 2.03
C CYS A 113 1.38 -1.61 1.54
N ALA A 114 0.28 -2.04 0.92
CA ALA A 114 0.16 -3.40 0.40
C ALA A 114 1.17 -3.67 -0.74
N ALA A 115 1.88 -4.78 -0.64
CA ALA A 115 2.72 -5.34 -1.67
C ALA A 115 2.90 -6.83 -1.40
N THR A 116 3.19 -7.62 -2.43
CA THR A 116 3.82 -8.93 -2.21
C THR A 116 5.32 -8.71 -1.99
N LEU A 117 5.82 -9.20 -0.86
CA LEU A 117 7.23 -9.19 -0.48
C LEU A 117 7.90 -10.56 -0.73
N ASP A 118 7.17 -11.48 -1.35
CA ASP A 118 7.72 -12.76 -1.75
C ASP A 118 8.72 -12.52 -2.89
N PHE A 119 10.01 -12.59 -2.56
CA PHE A 119 11.10 -12.39 -3.52
C PHE A 119 11.24 -13.56 -4.50
N GLU A 120 10.57 -14.68 -4.23
CA GLU A 120 10.50 -15.86 -5.10
C GLU A 120 9.22 -15.83 -5.98
N ALA A 121 8.34 -14.84 -5.78
CA ALA A 121 7.15 -14.71 -6.59
C ALA A 121 7.48 -14.44 -8.06
N ASN A 122 6.79 -15.16 -8.94
CA ASN A 122 6.93 -15.00 -10.37
C ASN A 122 6.49 -13.61 -10.86
N LEU A 123 6.89 -13.28 -12.10
CA LEU A 123 6.61 -11.98 -12.71
C LEU A 123 5.12 -11.67 -12.76
N LYS A 124 4.28 -12.67 -13.08
CA LYS A 124 2.82 -12.51 -13.14
C LYS A 124 2.22 -12.05 -11.82
N THR A 125 2.60 -12.71 -10.73
CA THR A 125 2.10 -12.40 -9.38
C THR A 125 2.50 -11.00 -8.94
N THR A 126 3.79 -10.65 -9.14
CA THR A 126 4.30 -9.32 -8.77
C THR A 126 3.72 -8.21 -9.64
N VAL A 127 3.51 -8.45 -10.94
CA VAL A 127 2.83 -7.50 -11.84
C VAL A 127 1.38 -7.28 -11.40
N THR A 128 0.63 -8.35 -11.12
CA THR A 128 -0.76 -8.24 -10.68
C THR A 128 -0.91 -7.49 -9.36
N ILE A 129 -0.07 -7.80 -8.37
CA ILE A 129 -0.21 -7.23 -7.01
C ILE A 129 0.50 -5.87 -6.90
N ASN A 130 1.78 -5.78 -7.27
CA ASN A 130 2.56 -4.57 -7.00
C ASN A 130 2.34 -3.49 -8.06
N LEU A 131 2.24 -3.86 -9.34
CA LEU A 131 2.11 -2.89 -10.42
C LEU A 131 0.63 -2.55 -10.68
N LEU A 132 -0.15 -3.53 -11.11
CA LEU A 132 -1.56 -3.33 -11.46
C LEU A 132 -2.40 -2.96 -10.22
N GLY A 133 -2.09 -3.54 -9.06
CA GLY A 133 -2.66 -3.10 -7.79
C GLY A 133 -2.40 -1.63 -7.46
N THR A 134 -1.19 -1.13 -7.70
CA THR A 134 -0.87 0.29 -7.50
C THR A 134 -1.66 1.17 -8.47
N ARG A 135 -1.75 0.79 -9.75
CA ARG A 135 -2.58 1.48 -10.75
C ARG A 135 -4.03 1.62 -10.28
N ARG A 136 -4.63 0.53 -9.82
CA ARG A 136 -6.01 0.52 -9.32
C ARG A 136 -6.20 1.41 -8.08
N ILE A 137 -5.19 1.52 -7.21
CA ILE A 137 -5.21 2.47 -6.09
C ILE A 137 -5.17 3.91 -6.59
N VAL A 138 -4.33 4.22 -7.58
CA VAL A 138 -4.26 5.55 -8.22
C VAL A 138 -5.60 5.89 -8.89
N GLU A 139 -6.26 4.92 -9.53
CA GLU A 139 -7.60 5.06 -10.12
C GLU A 139 -8.68 5.29 -9.05
N LEU A 140 -8.65 4.55 -7.94
CA LEU A 140 -9.56 4.77 -6.81
C LEU A 140 -9.40 6.20 -6.26
N CYS A 141 -8.15 6.61 -6.03
CA CYS A 141 -7.78 7.94 -5.54
C CYS A 141 -8.20 9.06 -6.49
N SER A 142 -8.13 8.84 -7.81
CA SER A 142 -8.57 9.81 -8.82
C SER A 142 -10.06 10.14 -8.71
N GLY A 143 -10.88 9.26 -8.12
CA GLY A 143 -12.29 9.51 -7.86
C GLY A 143 -12.59 10.08 -6.48
N MET A 144 -11.58 10.26 -5.61
CA MET A 144 -11.77 10.77 -4.25
C MET A 144 -11.91 12.29 -4.25
N LYS A 145 -13.04 12.80 -3.74
CA LYS A 145 -13.39 14.23 -3.80
C LYS A 145 -12.66 15.10 -2.78
N LYS A 146 -12.11 14.49 -1.72
CA LYS A 146 -11.51 15.17 -0.57
C LYS A 146 -10.04 14.81 -0.36
N LEU A 147 -9.45 14.06 -1.31
CA LEU A 147 -8.09 13.53 -1.17
C LEU A 147 -7.08 14.69 -1.07
N LYS A 148 -6.33 14.69 0.01
CA LYS A 148 -5.22 15.60 0.28
C LYS A 148 -3.87 14.97 -0.04
N ALA A 149 -3.72 13.66 0.11
CA ALA A 149 -2.48 12.96 -0.19
C ALA A 149 -2.67 11.45 -0.43
N LEU A 150 -2.00 10.91 -1.45
CA LEU A 150 -1.68 9.49 -1.57
C LEU A 150 -0.21 9.27 -1.16
N VAL A 151 0.03 8.45 -0.14
CA VAL A 151 1.35 8.01 0.31
C VAL A 151 1.58 6.59 -0.18
N HIS A 152 2.44 6.41 -1.17
CA HIS A 152 2.83 5.09 -1.68
C HIS A 152 4.11 4.60 -1.00
N VAL A 153 4.05 3.42 -0.39
CA VAL A 153 5.22 2.76 0.18
C VAL A 153 5.88 1.89 -0.90
N SER A 154 6.99 2.40 -1.43
CA SER A 154 7.89 1.72 -2.36
C SER A 154 9.00 1.01 -1.58
N SER A 155 10.23 1.01 -2.07
CA SER A 155 11.39 0.37 -1.45
C SER A 155 12.68 1.14 -1.78
N ALA A 156 13.62 1.19 -0.84
CA ALA A 156 14.97 1.69 -1.11
C ALA A 156 15.70 0.90 -2.21
N TYR A 157 15.24 -0.32 -2.51
CA TYR A 157 15.87 -1.22 -3.47
C TYR A 157 15.36 -1.11 -4.91
N VAL A 158 14.37 -0.24 -5.20
CA VAL A 158 13.79 -0.13 -6.56
C VAL A 158 14.82 0.24 -7.62
N ASN A 159 15.82 1.02 -7.24
CA ASN A 159 16.90 1.47 -8.12
C ASN A 159 18.22 0.72 -7.86
N SER A 160 18.18 -0.44 -7.19
CA SER A 160 19.39 -1.24 -6.90
C SER A 160 20.09 -1.81 -8.14
N ASN A 161 19.40 -1.79 -9.29
CA ASN A 161 19.98 -2.07 -10.60
C ASN A 161 20.97 -0.99 -11.05
N LEU A 162 20.87 0.23 -10.50
CA LEU A 162 21.74 1.35 -10.82
C LEU A 162 23.01 1.26 -9.98
N LYS A 163 24.16 1.09 -10.63
CA LYS A 163 25.48 1.05 -9.98
C LYS A 163 26.05 2.47 -9.76
N VAL A 164 25.22 3.39 -9.33
CA VAL A 164 25.55 4.82 -9.12
C VAL A 164 24.89 5.34 -7.85
N GLN A 165 25.26 6.55 -7.43
CA GLN A 165 24.52 7.26 -6.39
C GLN A 165 23.07 7.53 -6.85
N VAL A 166 22.11 7.23 -5.99
CA VAL A 166 20.68 7.35 -6.28
C VAL A 166 20.10 8.52 -5.48
N ASP A 167 19.46 9.46 -6.17
CA ASP A 167 18.78 10.63 -5.60
C ASP A 167 17.27 10.38 -5.42
N GLU A 168 16.59 11.29 -4.73
CA GLU A 168 15.13 11.30 -4.58
C GLU A 168 14.42 11.83 -5.83
N LYS A 169 14.55 11.09 -6.93
CA LYS A 169 13.85 11.34 -8.19
C LYS A 169 13.27 10.06 -8.80
N LEU A 170 12.37 10.24 -9.75
CA LEU A 170 11.85 9.13 -10.55
C LEU A 170 12.87 8.77 -11.63
N TYR A 171 13.31 7.51 -11.64
CA TYR A 171 14.29 7.03 -12.62
C TYR A 171 13.59 6.38 -13.82
N PRO A 172 14.15 6.49 -15.04
CA PRO A 172 13.62 5.79 -16.19
C PRO A 172 13.55 4.28 -15.97
N VAL A 173 12.48 3.66 -16.45
CA VAL A 173 12.26 2.21 -16.48
C VAL A 173 12.46 1.69 -17.90
N PRO A 174 12.89 0.42 -18.07
CA PRO A 174 13.25 -0.11 -19.39
C PRO A 174 12.05 -0.24 -20.35
N ASP A 175 10.85 -0.38 -19.82
CA ASP A 175 9.60 -0.52 -20.59
C ASP A 175 8.44 0.13 -19.84
N SER A 176 7.34 0.41 -20.56
CA SER A 176 6.13 0.97 -19.96
C SER A 176 5.37 -0.06 -19.13
N ALA A 177 4.70 0.40 -18.08
CA ALA A 177 3.84 -0.44 -17.26
C ALA A 177 2.76 -1.17 -18.09
N ASP A 178 2.19 -0.51 -19.11
CA ASP A 178 1.15 -1.09 -19.97
C ASP A 178 1.66 -2.32 -20.73
N LYS A 179 2.85 -2.23 -21.32
CA LYS A 179 3.47 -3.34 -22.03
C LYS A 179 3.77 -4.53 -21.11
N ILE A 180 4.23 -4.26 -19.89
CA ILE A 180 4.53 -5.30 -18.90
C ILE A 180 3.25 -5.97 -18.38
N ILE A 181 2.19 -5.19 -18.15
CA ILE A 181 0.87 -5.72 -17.76
C ILE A 181 0.30 -6.59 -18.88
N GLU A 182 0.31 -6.10 -20.12
CA GLU A 182 -0.15 -6.87 -21.29
C GLU A 182 0.62 -8.19 -21.41
N MET A 183 1.95 -8.15 -21.35
CA MET A 183 2.79 -9.34 -21.39
C MET A 183 2.42 -10.36 -20.30
N ALA A 184 2.26 -9.91 -19.04
CA ALA A 184 1.90 -10.77 -17.92
C ALA A 184 0.49 -11.37 -18.04
N SER A 185 -0.43 -10.69 -18.74
CA SER A 185 -1.79 -11.16 -18.99
C SER A 185 -1.92 -12.10 -20.18
N SER A 186 -1.10 -11.91 -21.22
CA SER A 186 -1.26 -12.56 -22.51
C SER A 186 -0.40 -13.82 -22.68
N LEU A 187 0.73 -13.90 -21.99
CA LEU A 187 1.63 -15.05 -22.08
C LEU A 187 1.19 -16.17 -21.13
N SER A 188 1.48 -17.41 -21.54
CA SER A 188 1.42 -18.56 -20.62
C SER A 188 2.50 -18.42 -19.54
N ASP A 189 2.31 -19.07 -18.39
CA ASP A 189 3.26 -18.98 -17.28
C ASP A 189 4.67 -19.43 -17.71
N ALA A 190 4.78 -20.49 -18.51
CA ALA A 190 6.06 -20.98 -19.05
C ALA A 190 6.75 -19.96 -20.00
N ALA A 191 5.99 -19.34 -20.91
CA ALA A 191 6.54 -18.33 -21.82
C ALA A 191 6.96 -17.05 -21.05
N LEU A 192 6.23 -16.71 -20.00
CA LEU A 192 6.56 -15.57 -19.15
C LEU A 192 7.83 -15.84 -18.32
N GLU A 193 8.01 -17.05 -17.80
CA GLU A 193 9.23 -17.47 -17.12
C GLU A 193 10.45 -17.38 -18.05
N GLU A 194 10.33 -17.84 -19.30
CA GLU A 194 11.39 -17.73 -20.30
C GLU A 194 11.74 -16.25 -20.62
N ALA A 195 10.73 -15.38 -20.71
CA ALA A 195 10.92 -13.96 -20.99
C ALA A 195 11.45 -13.15 -19.79
N THR A 196 11.20 -13.61 -18.56
CA THR A 196 11.44 -12.84 -17.32
C THR A 196 12.87 -12.30 -17.20
N PRO A 197 13.95 -13.09 -17.41
CA PRO A 197 15.32 -12.57 -17.30
C PRO A 197 15.60 -11.38 -18.22
N LYS A 198 15.07 -11.40 -19.44
CA LYS A 198 15.20 -10.30 -20.41
C LYS A 198 14.41 -9.08 -19.99
N VAL A 199 13.21 -9.28 -19.44
CA VAL A 199 12.31 -8.20 -18.98
C VAL A 199 12.88 -7.48 -17.76
N LEU A 200 13.44 -8.23 -16.79
CA LEU A 200 14.04 -7.65 -15.59
C LEU A 200 15.29 -6.84 -15.92
N GLY A 201 16.04 -7.23 -16.96
CA GLY A 201 17.32 -6.63 -17.31
C GLY A 201 18.28 -6.71 -16.12
N ASN A 202 18.65 -5.55 -15.57
CA ASN A 202 19.58 -5.47 -14.43
C ASN A 202 18.89 -5.47 -13.06
N HIS A 203 17.56 -5.55 -12.99
CA HIS A 203 16.86 -5.66 -11.71
C HIS A 203 17.15 -7.02 -11.06
N PRO A 204 17.48 -7.06 -9.76
CA PRO A 204 17.85 -8.30 -9.08
C PRO A 204 16.69 -9.30 -8.96
N ASN A 205 15.44 -8.83 -8.99
CA ASN A 205 14.24 -9.67 -8.89
C ASN A 205 12.99 -8.93 -9.39
N THR A 206 11.90 -9.69 -9.54
CA THR A 206 10.57 -9.22 -9.94
C THR A 206 9.99 -8.16 -8.99
N TYR A 207 10.30 -8.24 -7.70
CA TYR A 207 9.87 -7.26 -6.70
C TYR A 207 10.42 -5.86 -6.99
N THR A 208 11.74 -5.72 -7.11
CA THR A 208 12.38 -4.41 -7.36
C THR A 208 11.94 -3.81 -8.69
N PHE A 209 11.80 -4.64 -9.72
CA PHE A 209 11.32 -4.24 -11.03
C PHE A 209 9.88 -3.72 -10.99
N THR A 210 8.96 -4.49 -10.42
CA THR A 210 7.54 -4.09 -10.36
C THR A 210 7.28 -2.92 -9.44
N LYS A 211 8.06 -2.75 -8.36
CA LYS A 211 8.02 -1.56 -7.51
C LYS A 211 8.55 -0.32 -8.23
N ALA A 212 9.61 -0.43 -9.03
CA ALA A 212 10.08 0.68 -9.86
C ALA A 212 8.97 1.14 -10.83
N LEU A 213 8.32 0.19 -11.52
CA LEU A 213 7.18 0.50 -12.40
C LEU A 213 5.97 1.09 -11.65
N ALA A 214 5.70 0.62 -10.43
CA ALA A 214 4.63 1.14 -9.60
C ALA A 214 4.81 2.62 -9.23
N GLU A 215 6.05 3.08 -9.03
CA GLU A 215 6.33 4.51 -8.80
C GLU A 215 5.91 5.37 -10.00
N HIS A 216 6.06 4.87 -11.23
CA HIS A 216 5.59 5.55 -12.43
C HIS A 216 4.05 5.61 -12.49
N GLU A 217 3.36 4.56 -12.04
CA GLU A 217 1.90 4.59 -11.91
C GLU A 217 1.43 5.63 -10.89
N VAL A 218 2.13 5.77 -9.76
CA VAL A 218 1.86 6.84 -8.78
C VAL A 218 2.11 8.21 -9.39
N ALA A 219 3.19 8.37 -10.16
CA ALA A 219 3.53 9.64 -10.79
C ALA A 219 2.48 10.12 -11.80
N LYS A 220 1.80 9.19 -12.50
CA LYS A 220 0.63 9.52 -13.35
C LYS A 220 -0.52 10.19 -12.57
N GLY A 221 -0.58 9.97 -11.26
CA GLY A 221 -1.56 10.59 -10.37
C GLY A 221 -1.24 12.04 -9.99
N TYR A 222 0.00 12.50 -10.16
CA TYR A 222 0.46 13.82 -9.67
C TYR A 222 -0.29 15.00 -10.30
N GLU A 223 -0.81 14.85 -11.52
CA GLU A 223 -1.64 15.88 -12.15
C GLU A 223 -3.03 16.02 -11.52
N LYS A 224 -3.50 14.99 -10.80
CA LYS A 224 -4.88 14.90 -10.28
C LYS A 224 -4.96 15.15 -8.78
N PHE A 225 -3.95 14.72 -8.02
CA PHE A 225 -3.91 14.86 -6.57
C PHE A 225 -2.46 14.82 -6.05
N PRO A 226 -2.18 15.42 -4.88
CA PRO A 226 -0.87 15.29 -4.27
C PRO A 226 -0.58 13.83 -3.94
N ALA A 227 0.59 13.33 -4.36
CA ALA A 227 1.05 12.02 -3.98
C ALA A 227 2.55 12.03 -3.68
N VAL A 228 2.98 11.11 -2.82
CA VAL A 228 4.36 10.98 -2.38
C VAL A 228 4.76 9.51 -2.41
N VAL A 229 6.00 9.26 -2.83
CA VAL A 229 6.61 7.94 -2.78
C VAL A 229 7.58 7.92 -1.61
N VAL A 230 7.42 6.95 -0.71
CA VAL A 230 8.34 6.71 0.40
C VAL A 230 9.08 5.41 0.12
N ARG A 231 10.42 5.44 0.15
CA ARG A 231 11.29 4.29 -0.14
C ARG A 231 11.95 3.76 1.15
N PRO A 232 11.24 3.03 2.02
CA PRO A 232 11.85 2.46 3.20
C PRO A 232 12.90 1.39 2.85
N SER A 233 13.90 1.25 3.71
CA SER A 233 14.86 0.14 3.66
C SER A 233 14.31 -1.09 4.41
N MET A 234 15.17 -2.03 4.81
CA MET A 234 14.74 -3.20 5.59
C MET A 234 14.18 -2.79 6.95
N SER A 235 12.88 -3.04 7.13
CA SER A 235 12.22 -2.94 8.42
C SER A 235 12.57 -4.12 9.33
N LYS A 236 13.00 -3.85 10.56
CA LYS A 236 13.32 -4.87 11.57
C LYS A 236 12.61 -4.54 12.89
N SER A 237 12.24 -5.55 13.65
CA SER A 237 11.92 -5.38 15.07
C SER A 237 13.23 -5.39 15.89
N THR A 238 13.24 -4.65 16.99
CA THR A 238 14.32 -4.69 17.98
C THR A 238 13.84 -5.45 19.22
N LEU A 239 14.68 -6.35 19.72
CA LEU A 239 14.45 -6.97 21.04
C LEU A 239 14.65 -5.90 22.12
N SER A 240 13.70 -5.80 23.05
CA SER A 240 13.89 -5.11 24.32
C SER A 240 14.09 -6.18 25.37
N PHE A 241 15.23 -6.15 26.06
CA PHE A 241 15.48 -6.91 27.28
C PHE A 241 15.00 -6.10 28.49
#